data_AF-A0A3D1VLB2-F1
#
_entry.id   AF-A0A3D1VLB2-F1
#
_cell.length_a   1.000
_cell.length_b   1.000
_cell.length_c   1.000
_cell.angle_alpha   90.00
_cell.angle_beta   90.00
_cell.angle_gamma   90.00
#
_symmetry.space_group_name_H-M   'P 1'
#
loop_
_entity.id
_entity.type
_entity.pdbx_description
1 polymer ?
#
loop_
_entity_poly.entity_id
_entity_poly.type
_entity_poly.pdbx_seq_one_letter_code
_entity_poly.pdbx_strand_id
1 'polypeptide(L)'
;YAQVKVSNHLFGGMLPHRQNALKVLKEKAKAAVSRFEQMQVYQVPAPVTLRIEKIERGSIPSDNTKPGMKIIDGRTYEITGDTMTEIFFLR
;
A
#
# COMPACT_ATOMS: atom_id res chain seq x y z
N TYR A 1 14.00 -2.33 7.95
CA TYR A 1 13.21 -1.08 7.85
C TYR A 1 13.84 0.01 8.72
N ALA A 2 13.61 1.28 8.41
CA ALA A 2 14.09 2.43 9.18
C ALA A 2 12.92 3.05 9.94
N GLN A 3 12.81 2.78 11.24
CA GLN A 3 11.72 3.31 12.07
C GLN A 3 12.17 4.58 12.79
N VAL A 4 11.47 5.68 12.51
CA VAL A 4 11.73 7.01 13.11
C VAL A 4 10.53 7.53 13.91
N LYS A 5 9.49 6.71 14.07
CA LYS A 5 8.30 7.00 14.87
C LYS A 5 7.79 5.70 15.47
N VAL A 6 7.47 5.74 16.75
CA VAL A 6 6.73 4.67 17.43
C VAL A 6 5.35 5.21 17.76
N SER A 7 4.32 4.66 17.11
CA SER A 7 2.93 5.03 17.38
C SER A 7 2.50 4.46 18.73
N ASN A 8 1.88 5.28 19.57
CA ASN A 8 1.26 4.86 20.83
C ASN A 8 -0.27 5.05 20.82
N HIS A 9 -0.80 5.82 19.86
CA HIS A 9 -2.22 6.05 19.63
C HIS A 9 -2.44 6.44 18.16
N LEU A 10 -3.69 6.43 17.68
CA LEU A 10 -4.04 6.84 16.30
C LEU A 10 -3.50 8.25 15.95
N PHE A 11 -3.59 9.17 16.91
CA PHE A 11 -3.13 10.56 16.78
C PHE A 11 -1.84 10.86 17.55
N GLY A 12 -1.22 9.85 18.15
CA GLY A 12 -0.06 10.00 19.03
C GLY A 12 1.15 9.24 18.49
N GLY A 13 2.34 9.76 18.74
CA GLY A 13 3.55 8.99 18.53
C GLY A 13 4.74 9.59 19.25
N MET A 14 5.66 8.72 19.63
CA MET A 14 6.96 9.11 20.14
C MET A 14 7.90 9.29 18.96
N LEU A 15 8.46 10.49 18.85
CA LEU A 15 9.44 10.87 17.85
C LEU A 15 10.79 11.04 18.54
N PRO A 16 11.87 10.46 18.00
CA PRO A 16 13.21 10.77 18.48
C PRO A 16 13.59 12.20 18.08
N HIS A 17 14.57 12.77 18.77
CA HIS A 17 15.16 14.04 18.37
C HIS A 17 15.59 14.00 16.89
N ARG A 18 15.41 15.11 16.15
CA ARG A 18 15.63 15.18 14.70
C ARG A 18 16.98 14.61 14.26
N GLN A 19 18.05 14.91 15.01
CA GLN A 19 19.40 14.42 14.69
C GLN A 19 19.49 12.89 14.78
N ASN A 20 18.81 12.27 15.76
CA ASN A 20 18.76 10.83 15.93
C ASN A 20 17.95 10.17 14.81
N ALA A 21 16.82 10.77 14.41
CA ALA A 21 16.04 10.31 13.25
C ALA A 21 16.89 10.30 11.97
N LEU A 22 17.60 11.40 11.70
CA LEU A 22 18.46 11.52 10.52
C LEU A 22 19.60 10.49 10.53
N LYS A 23 20.19 10.23 11.70
CA LYS A 23 21.23 9.20 11.85
C LYS A 23 20.69 7.82 11.47
N VAL A 24 19.54 7.43 12.03
CA VAL A 24 18.89 6.14 11.72
C VAL A 24 18.58 6.02 10.22
N LEU A 25 18.05 7.07 9.60
CA LEU A 25 17.76 7.07 8.17
C LEU A 25 19.02 6.86 7.33
N LYS A 26 20.11 7.60 7.61
CA LYS A 26 21.37 7.47 6.88
C LYS A 26 21.97 6.06 7.01
N GLU A 27 22.02 5.53 8.22
CA GLU A 27 22.59 4.21 8.49
C GLU A 27 21.78 3.10 7.80
N LYS A 28 20.45 3.16 7.89
CA LYS A 28 19.58 2.15 7.27
C LYS A 28 19.54 2.28 5.75
N ALA A 29 19.60 3.49 5.20
CA ALA A 29 19.72 3.70 3.76
C ALA A 29 21.02 3.10 3.23
N LYS A 30 22.16 3.36 3.89
CA LYS A 30 23.45 2.77 3.53
C LYS A 30 23.39 1.23 3.57
N ALA A 31 22.83 0.67 4.64
CA ALA A 31 22.68 -0.78 4.77
C ALA A 31 21.75 -1.39 3.71
N ALA A 32 20.67 -0.70 3.34
CA ALA A 32 19.75 -1.13 2.29
C ALA A 32 20.46 -1.16 0.93
N VAL A 33 21.13 -0.07 0.56
CA VAL A 33 21.86 0.01 -0.71
C VAL A 33 22.97 -1.04 -0.77
N SER A 34 23.69 -1.31 0.32
CA SER A 34 24.74 -2.35 0.33
C SER A 34 24.22 -3.77 0.11
N ARG A 35 22.90 -4.00 0.24
CA ARG A 35 22.27 -5.33 0.13
C ARG A 35 21.30 -5.40 -1.05
N PHE A 36 21.38 -4.47 -2.00
CA PHE A 36 20.40 -4.37 -3.09
C PHE A 36 20.27 -5.66 -3.89
N GLU A 37 21.37 -6.40 -4.11
CA GLU A 37 21.38 -7.68 -4.84
C GLU A 37 20.58 -8.78 -4.14
N GLN A 38 20.39 -8.68 -2.83
CA GLN A 38 19.62 -9.63 -2.02
C GLN A 38 18.12 -9.27 -1.98
N MET A 39 17.75 -8.10 -2.50
CA MET A 39 16.36 -7.64 -2.48
C MET A 39 15.60 -8.25 -3.66
N GLN A 40 14.63 -9.10 -3.35
CA GLN A 40 13.73 -9.63 -4.36
C GLN A 40 12.68 -8.57 -4.74
N VAL A 41 12.49 -8.37 -6.04
CA VAL A 41 11.40 -7.55 -6.55
C VAL A 41 10.08 -8.23 -6.21
N TYR A 42 9.17 -7.50 -5.59
CA TYR A 42 7.81 -7.98 -5.37
C TYR A 42 7.09 -8.08 -6.72
N GLN A 43 6.76 -9.31 -7.12
CA GLN A 43 6.02 -9.60 -8.35
C GLN A 43 4.67 -10.21 -7.99
N VAL A 44 3.61 -9.69 -8.59
CA VAL A 44 2.26 -10.23 -8.47
C VAL A 44 1.96 -10.97 -9.78
N PRO A 45 1.74 -12.30 -9.76
CA PRO A 45 1.44 -13.05 -10.97
C PRO A 45 0.05 -12.68 -11.50
N ALA A 46 -0.07 -12.68 -12.84
CA ALA A 46 -1.34 -12.49 -13.51
C ALA A 46 -2.17 -13.81 -13.54
N PRO A 47 -3.51 -13.73 -13.55
CA PRO A 47 -4.32 -12.51 -13.42
C PRO A 47 -4.33 -11.99 -11.98
N VAL A 48 -4.39 -10.67 -11.82
CA VAL A 48 -4.40 -10.01 -10.51
C VAL A 48 -5.83 -9.71 -10.10
N THR A 49 -6.21 -9.97 -8.86
CA THR A 49 -7.51 -9.57 -8.30
C THR A 49 -7.30 -8.61 -7.15
N LEU A 50 -7.89 -7.42 -7.24
CA LEU A 50 -7.92 -6.42 -6.17
C LEU A 50 -9.27 -6.44 -5.49
N ARG A 51 -9.28 -6.70 -4.17
CA ARG A 51 -10.46 -6.59 -3.31
C ARG A 51 -10.39 -5.28 -2.54
N ILE A 52 -11.43 -4.46 -2.68
CA ILE A 52 -11.51 -3.12 -2.08
C ILE A 52 -12.72 -3.06 -1.15
N GLU A 53 -12.46 -2.83 0.13
CA GLU A 53 -13.49 -2.50 1.11
C GLU A 53 -13.57 -0.98 1.27
N LYS A 54 -14.75 -0.41 1.07
CA LYS A 54 -14.99 1.01 1.37
C LYS A 54 -15.27 1.15 2.86
N ILE A 55 -14.50 1.98 3.54
CA ILE A 55 -14.72 2.33 4.97
C ILE A 55 -15.54 3.61 5.15
N GLU A 56 -15.61 4.48 4.14
CA GLU A 56 -16.37 5.73 4.19
C GLU A 56 -17.84 5.54 3.79
N ARG A 57 -18.72 6.44 4.24
CA ARG A 57 -20.13 6.44 3.81
C ARG A 57 -20.21 6.90 2.35
N GLY A 58 -20.75 6.05 1.49
CA GLY A 58 -20.93 6.33 0.06
C GLY A 58 -21.29 5.06 -0.69
N SER A 59 -21.81 5.20 -1.91
CA SER A 59 -22.10 4.05 -2.76
C SER A 59 -20.81 3.34 -3.19
N ILE A 60 -20.89 2.03 -3.42
CA ILE A 60 -19.88 1.33 -4.23
C ILE A 60 -19.90 1.95 -5.65
N PRO A 61 -18.75 2.06 -6.34
CA PRO A 61 -18.72 2.44 -7.75
C PRO A 61 -19.73 1.63 -8.57
N SER A 62 -20.32 2.23 -9.59
CA SER A 62 -21.15 1.49 -10.54
C SER A 62 -20.28 0.83 -11.60
N ASP A 63 -20.81 -0.19 -12.27
CA ASP A 63 -20.14 -0.84 -13.39
C ASP A 63 -19.78 0.16 -14.52
N ASN A 64 -20.57 1.23 -14.71
CA ASN A 64 -20.25 2.31 -15.65
C ASN A 64 -18.97 3.08 -15.29
N THR A 65 -18.67 3.19 -14.00
CA THR A 65 -17.46 3.88 -13.51
C THR A 65 -16.29 2.92 -13.34
N LYS A 66 -16.55 1.64 -13.09
CA LYS A 66 -15.55 0.59 -12.95
C LYS A 66 -16.04 -0.70 -13.62
N PRO A 67 -15.84 -0.85 -14.93
CA PRO A 67 -16.30 -2.01 -15.67
C PRO A 67 -15.67 -3.31 -15.16
N GLY A 68 -16.46 -4.38 -15.09
CA GLY A 68 -15.96 -5.71 -14.70
C GLY A 68 -15.80 -5.86 -13.18
N MET A 69 -16.38 -4.94 -12.41
CA MET A 69 -16.39 -5.00 -10.96
C MET A 69 -17.41 -6.04 -10.45
N LYS A 70 -16.97 -6.90 -9.54
CA LYS A 70 -17.84 -7.84 -8.82
C LYS A 70 -18.11 -7.33 -7.41
N ILE A 71 -19.35 -6.95 -7.13
CA ILE A 71 -19.78 -6.58 -5.77
C ILE A 71 -19.87 -7.84 -4.92
N ILE A 72 -19.15 -7.88 -3.80
CA ILE A 72 -19.22 -8.99 -2.83
C ILE A 72 -20.32 -8.72 -1.81
N ASP A 73 -20.37 -7.50 -1.29
CA ASP A 73 -21.33 -7.05 -0.30
C ASP A 73 -21.61 -5.55 -0.46
N GLY A 74 -22.39 -4.94 0.45
CA GLY A 74 -22.77 -3.52 0.37
C GLY A 74 -21.61 -2.50 0.47
N ARG A 75 -20.37 -2.95 0.77
CA ARG A 75 -19.18 -2.10 0.91
C ARG A 75 -17.92 -2.64 0.21
N THR A 76 -17.92 -3.91 -0.18
CA THR A 76 -16.75 -4.59 -0.74
C THR A 76 -16.98 -4.98 -2.20
N TYR A 77 -15.97 -4.74 -3.03
CA TYR A 77 -15.97 -5.20 -4.41
C TYR A 77 -14.61 -5.75 -4.84
N GLU A 78 -14.62 -6.53 -5.91
CA GLU A 78 -13.45 -7.10 -6.56
C GLU A 78 -13.34 -6.62 -8.00
N ILE A 79 -12.11 -6.50 -8.49
CA ILE A 79 -11.80 -6.29 -9.90
C ILE A 79 -10.60 -7.16 -10.27
N THR A 80 -10.66 -7.80 -11.43
CA THR A 80 -9.60 -8.67 -11.96
C THR A 80 -9.08 -8.12 -13.28
N GLY A 81 -7.77 -8.17 -13.48
CA GLY A 81 -7.09 -7.69 -14.69
C GLY A 81 -5.73 -8.33 -14.89
N ASP A 82 -5.08 -8.02 -16.00
CA ASP A 82 -3.86 -8.71 -16.42
C ASP A 82 -2.61 -8.15 -15.72
N THR A 83 -2.67 -6.88 -15.30
CA THR A 83 -1.54 -6.24 -14.60
C THR A 83 -1.98 -5.48 -13.36
N MET A 84 -1.08 -5.38 -12.38
CA MET A 84 -1.34 -4.59 -11.17
C MET A 84 -1.56 -3.11 -11.50
N THR A 85 -0.79 -2.58 -12.45
CA THR A 85 -0.87 -1.17 -12.88
C THR A 85 -2.23 -0.85 -13.49
N GLU A 86 -2.70 -1.69 -14.41
CA GLU A 86 -4.03 -1.56 -15.01
C GLU A 86 -5.10 -1.45 -13.93
N ILE A 87 -5.16 -2.42 -13.02
CA ILE A 87 -6.18 -2.46 -11.96
C ILE A 87 -6.10 -1.24 -11.03
N PHE A 88 -4.89 -0.79 -10.68
CA PHE A 88 -4.73 0.33 -9.76
C PHE A 88 -5.09 1.68 -10.38
N PHE A 89 -4.92 1.84 -11.69
CA PHE A 89 -5.17 3.10 -12.41
C PHE A 89 -6.48 3.14 -13.21
N LEU A 90 -7.24 2.05 -13.27
CA LEU A 90 -8.63 2.05 -13.71
C LEU A 90 -9.44 2.95 -12.76
N ARG A 91 -9.57 4.24 -13.11
CA ARG A 91 -10.36 5.23 -12.40
C ARG A 91 -11.81 5.13 -12.81
#